data_AF-I0IJI1-F1
#
_entry.id   AF-I0IJI1-F1
#
_cell.length_a   1.000
_cell.length_b   1.000
_cell.length_c   1.000
_cell.angle_alpha   90.00
_cell.angle_beta   90.00
_cell.angle_gamma   90.00
#
_symmetry.space_group_name_H-M   'P 1'
#
loop_
_entity.id
_entity.type
_entity.pdbx_description
1 polymer ?
#
loop_
_entity_poly.entity_id
_entity_poly.type
_entity_poly.pdbx_seq_one_letter_code
_entity_poly.pdbx_strand_id
1 'polypeptide(L)'
;MLALAHTFPSHQQLRIWDTEAVDHRATHGASHGEKVTAQFLLSVWNQWHAYDAGAFDLFEAVRVWDEEHLKAFQAWASDPVCF
;
A
#
# COMPACT_ATOMS: atom_id res chain seq x y z
N MET A 1 10.10 -2.49 -7.00
CA MET A 1 8.80 -2.37 -6.30
C MET A 1 8.54 -3.50 -5.30
N LEU A 2 9.12 -4.70 -5.49
CA LEU A 2 9.02 -5.81 -4.53
C LEU A 2 9.63 -5.45 -3.16
N ALA A 3 10.67 -4.62 -3.10
CA ALA A 3 11.27 -4.23 -1.83
C ALA A 3 10.29 -3.40 -0.98
N LEU A 4 9.54 -2.47 -1.60
CA LEU A 4 8.53 -1.65 -0.90
C LEU A 4 7.42 -2.51 -0.29
N ALA A 5 6.87 -3.44 -1.07
CA ALA A 5 5.85 -4.39 -0.64
C ALA A 5 6.22 -5.10 0.66
N HIS A 6 7.47 -5.56 0.76
CA HIS A 6 7.97 -6.34 1.88
C HIS A 6 8.32 -5.48 3.10
N THR A 7 8.45 -4.15 2.94
CA THR A 7 8.62 -3.22 4.07
C THR A 7 7.32 -2.97 4.84
N PHE A 8 6.16 -3.25 4.25
CA PHE A 8 4.88 -3.14 4.93
C PHE A 8 4.53 -4.46 5.65
N PRO A 9 4.39 -4.46 7.00
CA PRO A 9 4.14 -5.68 7.79
C PRO A 9 2.88 -6.45 7.33
N SER A 10 1.87 -5.73 6.83
CA SER A 10 0.60 -6.28 6.35
C SER A 10 0.69 -7.06 5.03
N HIS A 11 1.74 -6.87 4.24
CA HIS A 11 1.82 -7.37 2.86
C HIS A 11 2.92 -8.43 2.65
N GLN A 12 3.57 -8.92 3.72
CA GLN A 12 4.67 -9.89 3.65
C GLN A 12 4.32 -11.25 3.02
N GLN A 13 3.03 -11.62 2.92
CA GLN A 13 2.60 -12.92 2.38
C GLN A 13 2.06 -12.88 0.95
N LEU A 14 1.96 -11.72 0.31
CA LEU A 14 1.46 -11.64 -1.06
C LEU A 14 2.57 -12.06 -2.04
N ARG A 15 2.38 -13.20 -2.71
CA ARG A 15 3.27 -13.67 -3.77
C ARG A 15 3.26 -12.67 -4.91
N ILE A 16 4.41 -12.04 -5.15
CA ILE A 16 4.81 -11.37 -6.40
C ILE A 16 3.67 -10.60 -7.10
N TRP A 17 3.20 -9.56 -6.42
CA TRP A 17 2.45 -8.42 -6.96
C TRP A 17 1.26 -8.71 -7.89
N ASP A 18 0.23 -9.33 -7.32
CA ASP A 18 -1.10 -9.42 -7.94
C ASP A 18 -1.96 -8.22 -7.49
N THR A 19 -2.10 -7.21 -8.34
CA THR A 19 -2.89 -6.01 -8.03
C THR A 19 -4.37 -6.32 -7.86
N GLU A 20 -4.91 -7.33 -8.54
CA GLU A 20 -6.30 -7.75 -8.38
C GLU A 20 -6.50 -8.43 -7.02
N ALA A 21 -5.56 -9.27 -6.59
CA ALA A 21 -5.61 -9.89 -5.27
C ALA A 21 -5.46 -8.85 -4.14
N VAL A 22 -4.62 -7.82 -4.33
CA VAL A 22 -4.47 -6.70 -3.38
C VAL A 22 -5.77 -5.89 -3.31
N ASP A 23 -6.36 -5.55 -4.45
CA ASP A 23 -7.61 -4.80 -4.55
C ASP A 23 -8.80 -5.56 -3.93
N HIS A 24 -8.90 -6.85 -4.27
CA HIS A 24 -9.90 -7.75 -3.70
C HIS A 24 -9.75 -7.89 -2.18
N ARG A 25 -8.51 -8.02 -1.66
CA ARG A 25 -8.28 -8.11 -0.21
C ARG A 25 -8.65 -6.80 0.50
N ALA A 26 -8.32 -5.66 -0.10
CA ALA A 26 -8.63 -4.34 0.43
C ALA A 26 -10.15 -4.10 0.58
N THR A 27 -10.96 -4.78 -0.21
CA THR A 27 -12.43 -4.67 -0.22
C THR A 27 -13.13 -5.74 0.63
N HIS A 28 -12.56 -6.93 0.82
CA HIS A 28 -13.27 -8.09 1.39
C HIS A 28 -12.72 -8.63 2.72
N GLY A 29 -11.57 -8.15 3.23
CA GLY A 29 -11.01 -8.71 4.47
C GLY A 29 -9.91 -7.89 5.14
N ALA A 30 -9.52 -6.76 4.57
CA ALA A 30 -8.54 -5.87 5.16
C ALA A 30 -9.12 -5.06 6.33
N SER A 31 -8.34 -4.91 7.40
CA SER A 31 -8.54 -3.83 8.36
C SER A 31 -8.39 -2.47 7.67
N HIS A 32 -8.82 -1.41 8.34
CA HIS A 32 -8.76 -0.06 7.78
C HIS A 32 -7.33 0.36 7.39
N GLY A 33 -6.34 0.10 8.24
CA GLY A 33 -4.93 0.39 7.93
C GLY A 33 -4.37 -0.47 6.79
N GLU A 34 -4.76 -1.74 6.70
CA GLU A 34 -4.41 -2.59 5.58
C GLU A 34 -5.01 -2.07 4.26
N LYS A 35 -6.26 -1.59 4.28
CA LYS A 35 -6.90 -0.99 3.10
C LYS A 35 -6.16 0.26 2.64
N VAL A 36 -5.84 1.17 3.55
CA VAL A 36 -5.10 2.41 3.20
C VAL A 36 -3.70 2.09 2.66
N THR A 37 -3.05 1.06 3.20
CA THR A 37 -1.78 0.54 2.67
C THR A 37 -1.95 -0.03 1.27
N ALA A 38 -3.00 -0.82 1.02
CA ALA A 38 -3.27 -1.35 -0.31
C ALA A 38 -3.53 -0.24 -1.34
N GLN A 39 -4.32 0.78 -1.00
CA GLN A 39 -4.56 1.94 -1.87
C GLN A 39 -3.26 2.66 -2.24
N PHE A 40 -2.35 2.83 -1.29
CA PHE A 40 -1.01 3.39 -1.54
C PHE A 40 -0.25 2.56 -2.58
N LEU A 41 -0.14 1.24 -2.33
CA LEU A 41 0.61 0.33 -3.19
C LEU A 41 0.02 0.26 -4.61
N LEU A 42 -1.32 0.25 -4.73
CA LEU A 42 -2.04 0.28 -6.00
C LEU A 42 -1.82 1.61 -6.74
N SER A 43 -1.80 2.74 -6.02
CA SER A 43 -1.56 4.07 -6.60
C SER A 43 -0.12 4.23 -7.10
N VAL A 44 0.86 3.70 -6.37
CA VAL A 44 2.27 3.65 -6.81
C VAL A 44 2.42 2.81 -8.08
N TRP A 45 1.66 1.72 -8.18
CA TRP A 45 1.70 0.84 -9.35
C TRP A 45 1.07 1.47 -10.59
N ASN A 46 -0.19 1.89 -10.48
CA ASN A 46 -0.91 2.52 -11.57
C ASN A 46 -2.00 3.46 -11.06
N GLN A 47 -1.61 4.72 -10.83
CA GLN A 47 -2.54 5.79 -10.44
C GLN A 47 -3.68 6.06 -11.44
N TRP A 48 -3.58 5.59 -12.69
CA TRP A 48 -4.64 5.80 -13.70
C TRP A 48 -5.69 4.70 -13.71
N HIS A 49 -5.44 3.58 -13.01
CA HIS A 49 -6.43 2.52 -12.89
C HIS A 49 -7.37 2.79 -11.73
N ALA A 50 -8.67 2.70 -11.99
CA ALA A 50 -9.69 2.83 -10.97
C ALA A 50 -9.90 1.49 -10.26
N TYR A 51 -9.15 1.28 -9.18
CA TYR A 51 -9.28 0.12 -8.29
C TYR A 51 -10.53 0.22 -7.40
N ASP A 52 -11.13 -0.92 -7.05
CA ASP A 52 -12.32 -0.98 -6.18
C ASP A 52 -12.00 -0.53 -4.73
N ALA A 53 -10.75 -0.69 -4.30
CA ALA A 53 -10.24 -0.20 -3.03
C ALA A 53 -10.33 1.33 -2.92
N GLY A 54 -10.40 2.05 -4.03
CA GLY A 54 -10.42 3.51 -4.10
C GLY A 54 -9.03 4.15 -4.21
N ALA A 55 -9.02 5.48 -4.28
CA ALA A 55 -7.78 6.26 -4.38
C ALA A 55 -7.04 6.35 -3.03
N PHE A 56 -5.72 6.50 -3.08
CA PHE A 56 -4.90 6.77 -1.90
C PHE A 56 -5.08 8.21 -1.39
N ASP A 57 -5.31 8.35 -0.08
CA ASP A 57 -5.30 9.64 0.63
C ASP A 57 -4.18 9.64 1.69
N LEU A 58 -3.21 10.55 1.51
CA LEU A 58 -2.06 10.67 2.41
C LEU A 58 -2.46 11.13 3.83
N PHE A 59 -3.46 12.00 3.96
CA PHE A 59 -3.89 12.49 5.26
C PHE A 59 -4.61 11.41 6.05
N GLU A 60 -5.38 10.57 5.36
CA GLU A 60 -5.96 9.36 5.95
C GLU A 60 -4.87 8.39 6.37
N ALA A 61 -3.88 8.15 5.50
CA ALA A 61 -2.76 7.27 5.79
C ALA A 61 -1.97 7.71 7.03
N VAL A 62 -1.61 8.99 7.14
CA VAL A 62 -0.87 9.52 8.30
C VAL A 62 -1.68 9.40 9.61
N ARG A 63 -3.01 9.41 9.53
CA ARG A 63 -3.88 9.24 10.70
C ARG A 63 -4.02 7.78 11.14
N VAL A 64 -3.94 6.83 10.20
CA VAL A 64 -4.24 5.41 10.45
C VAL A 64 -2.98 4.57 10.63
N TRP A 65 -1.90 4.91 9.95
CA TRP A 65 -0.63 4.18 10.02
C TRP A 65 0.08 4.35 11.35
N ASP A 66 0.67 3.26 11.82
CA ASP A 66 1.59 3.26 12.95
C ASP A 66 2.99 3.77 12.55
N GLU A 67 3.87 3.89 13.54
CA GLU A 67 5.22 4.42 13.33
C GLU A 67 6.05 3.59 12.33
N GLU A 68 5.81 2.28 12.23
CA GLU A 68 6.53 1.40 11.31
C GLU A 68 6.09 1.63 9.87
N HIS A 69 4.79 1.73 9.62
CA HIS A 69 4.24 2.07 8.31
C HIS A 69 4.70 3.46 7.85
N LEU A 70 4.74 4.44 8.76
CA LEU A 70 5.24 5.79 8.46
C LEU A 70 6.74 5.79 8.11
N LYS A 71 7.57 5.00 8.80
CA LYS A 71 8.99 4.83 8.46
C LYS A 71 9.17 4.20 7.08
N ALA A 72 8.38 3.17 6.75
CA ALA A 72 8.41 2.55 5.42
C ALA A 72 8.03 3.56 4.32
N PHE A 73 6.96 4.33 4.54
CA PHE A 73 6.54 5.39 3.63
C PHE A 73 7.60 6.48 3.47
N GLN A 74 8.22 6.94 4.56
CA GLN A 74 9.28 7.95 4.50
C GLN A 74 10.52 7.45 3.76
N ALA A 75 10.93 6.19 3.99
CA ALA A 75 12.05 5.58 3.28
C ALA A 75 11.78 5.54 1.78
N TRP A 76 10.59 5.11 1.38
CA TRP A 76 10.17 5.14 -0.02
C TRP A 76 10.11 6.56 -0.59
N ALA A 77 9.48 7.50 0.13
CA ALA A 77 9.32 8.87 -0.35
C ALA A 77 10.66 9.60 -0.50
N SER A 78 11.69 9.19 0.26
CA SER A 78 13.03 9.74 0.18
C SER A 78 13.80 9.26 -1.07
N ASP A 79 13.46 8.09 -1.61
CA ASP A 79 14.05 7.53 -2.82
C ASP A 79 13.08 6.59 -3.56
N PRO A 80 12.07 7.12 -4.27
CA PRO A 80 10.98 6.31 -4.80
C PRO A 80 11.37 5.40 -5.97
N VAL A 81 12.50 5.68 -6.64
CA VAL A 81 12.97 4.94 -7.82
C VAL A 81 13.83 3.73 -7.48
N CYS A 82 14.39 3.67 -6.27
CA CYS A 82 15.28 2.59 -5.87
C CYS A 82 14.56 1.37 -5.24
N PHE A 83 13.22 1.42 -5.11
CA PHE A 83 12.40 0.39 -4.47
C PHE A 83 11.64 -0.54 -5.40
#